data_AF-A0A9D1K7Z1-F1
#
_entry.id   AF-A0A9D1K7Z1-F1
#
_cell.length_a   1.000
_cell.length_b   1.000
_cell.length_c   1.000
_cell.angle_alpha   90.00
_cell.angle_beta   90.00
_cell.angle_gamma   90.00
#
_symmetry.space_group_name_H-M   'P 1'
#
loop_
_entity.id
_entity.type
_entity.pdbx_description
1 polymer ?
#
loop_
_entity_poly.entity_id
_entity_poly.type
_entity_poly.pdbx_seq_one_letter_code
_entity_poly.pdbx_strand_id
1 'polypeptide(L)' 'MNKAELISAVAEKAGLSKKDTEKVITATIDAITAELIAGEKVSLVGFGSFDVKTR' A
#
# COMPACT_ATOMS: atom_id res chain seq x y z
N MET A 1 3.01 -4.55 -13.32
CA MET A 1 2.22 -3.81 -12.32
C MET A 1 3.10 -2.79 -11.63
N ASN A 2 3.25 -1.62 -12.26
CA ASN A 2 3.83 -0.43 -11.64
C ASN A 2 2.74 0.32 -10.83
N LYS A 3 3.10 1.44 -10.19
CA LYS A 3 2.17 2.22 -9.36
C LYS A 3 0.92 2.68 -10.15
N ALA A 4 1.07 3.08 -11.40
CA ALA A 4 -0.05 3.55 -12.23
C ALA A 4 -1.01 2.42 -12.64
N GLU A 5 -0.47 1.23 -12.93
CA GLU A 5 -1.26 0.03 -13.20
C GLU A 5 -2.02 -0.43 -11.94
N LEU A 6 -1.38 -0.33 -10.75
CA LEU A 6 -2.03 -0.61 -9.46
C LEU A 6 -3.21 0.35 -9.21
N ILE A 7 -3.02 1.65 -9.43
CA ILE A 7 -4.07 2.66 -9.26
C ILE A 7 -5.24 2.39 -10.20
N SER A 8 -4.98 2.09 -11.47
CA SER A 8 -6.06 1.83 -12.42
C SER A 8 -6.83 0.56 -12.05
N ALA A 9 -6.14 -0.53 -11.71
CA ALA A 9 -6.78 -1.78 -11.33
C ALA A 9 -7.58 -1.68 -10.02
N VAL A 10 -7.10 -0.92 -9.03
CA VAL A 10 -7.82 -0.69 -7.77
C VAL A 10 -9.01 0.24 -8.00
N ALA A 11 -8.86 1.30 -8.82
CA ALA A 11 -9.96 2.22 -9.13
C ALA A 11 -11.13 1.48 -9.79
N GLU A 12 -10.84 0.61 -10.76
CA GLU A 12 -11.84 -0.23 -11.42
C GLU A 12 -12.51 -1.22 -10.45
N LYS A 13 -11.73 -1.88 -9.59
CA LYS A 13 -12.27 -2.87 -8.64
C LYS A 13 -13.04 -2.25 -7.47
N ALA A 14 -12.63 -1.08 -7.02
CA ALA A 14 -13.22 -0.38 -5.88
C ALA A 14 -14.33 0.62 -6.29
N GLY A 15 -14.48 0.89 -7.59
CA GLY A 15 -15.44 1.88 -8.09
C GLY A 15 -15.08 3.32 -7.70
N LEU A 16 -13.81 3.59 -7.44
CA LEU A 16 -13.30 4.89 -7.00
C LEU A 16 -12.75 5.69 -8.19
N SER A 17 -12.69 7.01 -8.05
CA SER A 17 -11.99 7.84 -9.03
C SER A 17 -10.48 7.52 -9.02
N LYS A 18 -9.81 7.68 -10.18
CA LYS A 18 -8.35 7.49 -10.25
C LYS A 18 -7.60 8.39 -9.27
N LYS A 19 -8.08 9.62 -9.09
CA LYS A 19 -7.48 10.61 -8.17
C LYS A 19 -7.60 10.18 -6.72
N ASP A 20 -8.76 9.68 -6.31
CA ASP A 20 -8.94 9.20 -4.94
C ASP A 20 -8.18 7.90 -4.71
N THR A 21 -8.14 7.02 -5.70
CA THR A 21 -7.38 5.77 -5.64
C THR A 21 -5.88 6.02 -5.52
N GLU A 22 -5.35 7.02 -6.23
CA GLU A 22 -3.95 7.43 -6.11
C GLU A 22 -3.61 7.92 -4.69
N LYS A 23 -4.50 8.72 -4.10
CA LYS A 23 -4.35 9.17 -2.71
C LYS A 23 -4.38 7.99 -1.74
N VAL A 24 -5.33 7.07 -1.91
CA VAL A 24 -5.48 5.89 -1.05
C VAL A 24 -4.23 5.00 -1.14
N ILE A 25 -3.77 4.66 -2.35
CA ILE A 25 -2.58 3.82 -2.52
C ILE A 25 -1.34 4.49 -1.95
N THR A 26 -1.18 5.80 -2.17
CA THR A 26 -0.03 6.54 -1.64
C THR A 26 -0.06 6.55 -0.11
N ALA A 27 -1.21 6.90 0.50
CA ALA A 27 -1.37 6.89 1.95
C ALA A 27 -1.14 5.50 2.57
N THR A 28 -1.60 4.43 1.91
CA THR A 28 -1.35 3.06 2.39
C THR A 28 0.13 2.71 2.38
N ILE A 29 0.85 3.04 1.30
CA ILE A 29 2.29 2.80 1.21
C ILE A 29 3.04 3.63 2.26
N ASP A 30 2.67 4.90 2.44
CA ASP A 30 3.29 5.78 3.41
C ASP A 30 3.06 5.28 4.85
N ALA A 31 1.84 4.84 5.18
CA ALA A 31 1.54 4.27 6.49
C ALA A 31 2.37 3.00 6.75
N ILE A 32 2.41 2.06 5.80
CA ILE A 32 3.24 0.84 5.93
C ILE A 32 4.71 1.23 6.10
N THR A 33 5.19 2.21 5.33
CA THR A 33 6.59 2.66 5.40
C THR A 33 6.92 3.29 6.75
N ALA A 34 6.02 4.09 7.31
CA ALA A 34 6.20 4.71 8.62
C ALA A 34 6.32 3.68 9.74
N GLU A 35 5.44 2.66 9.75
CA GLU A 35 5.49 1.56 10.71
C GLU A 35 6.79 0.76 10.58
N LEU A 36 7.20 0.46 9.34
CA LEU A 36 8.47 -0.23 9.09
C LEU A 36 9.69 0.57 9.56
N ILE A 37 9.70 1.90 9.35
CA ILE A 37 10.76 2.78 9.86
C ILE A 37 10.83 2.78 11.39
N ALA A 38 9.68 2.69 12.06
CA ALA A 38 9.62 2.53 13.51
C ALA A 38 10.14 1.17 14.00
N GLY A 39 10.48 0.25 13.09
CA GLY A 39 10.86 -1.12 13.40
C GLY A 39 9.66 -2.00 13.74
N GLU A 40 8.45 -1.52 13.46
CA GLU A 40 7.22 -2.28 13.67
C GLU A 40 6.90 -3.17 12.48
N LYS A 41 6.29 -4.31 12.79
CA LYS A 41 5.86 -5.29 11.79
C LYS A 41 4.43 -5.01 11.38
N VAL A 42 4.21 -4.80 10.08
CA VAL A 42 2.86 -4.62 9.53
C VAL A 42 2.32 -5.97 9.04
N SER A 43 1.17 -6.40 9.55
CA SER A 43 0.51 -7.62 9.07
C SER A 43 -0.82 -7.30 8.38
N LEU A 44 -0.93 -7.70 7.12
CA LEU A 44 -2.12 -7.55 6.29
C LEU A 44 -2.70 -8.95 6.04
N VAL A 45 -3.72 -9.32 6.82
CA VAL A 45 -4.37 -10.63 6.76
C VAL A 45 -4.86 -10.91 5.34
N GLY A 46 -4.49 -12.07 4.80
CA GLY A 46 -4.85 -12.49 3.44
C GLY A 46 -3.95 -11.93 2.33
N PHE A 47 -3.00 -11.05 2.65
CA PHE A 47 -2.00 -10.55 1.71
C PHE A 47 -0.57 -10.93 2.11
N GLY A 48 -0.17 -10.64 3.35
CA GLY A 48 1.18 -10.93 3.82
C GLY A 48 1.57 -10.14 5.06
N SER A 49 2.85 -10.17 5.42
CA SER A 49 3.41 -9.33 6.48
C SER A 49 4.70 -8.67 6.00
N PHE A 50 4.90 -7.43 6.41
CA PHE A 50 6.06 -6.61 6.12
C PHE A 50 6.86 -6.43 7.40
N ASP A 51 8.17 -6.59 7.30
CA ASP A 51 9.09 -6.51 8.42
C ASP A 51 10.43 -5.97 7.92
N VAL A 52 11.12 -5.16 8.74
CA VAL A 52 12.43 -4.61 8.39
C VAL A 52 13.50 -5.57 8.88
N LYS A 53 14.22 -6.18 7.93
CA LYS A 53 15.40 -6.99 8.23
C LYS A 53 16.66 -6.17 8.09
N THR A 54 17.45 -6.12 9.15
CA THR A 54 18.85 -5.71 9.11
C THR A 54 19.64 -6.73 8.30
N ARG A 55 20.48 -6.24 7.39
CA ARG A 55 21.25 -7.04 6.43
C ARG A 55 22.73 -7.07 6.80
#